data_AF-A0A9W8EG52-F1
#
_entry.id   AF-A0A9W8EG52-F1
#
_cell.length_a   1.000
_cell.length_b   1.000
_cell.length_c   1.000
_cell.angle_alpha   90.00
_cell.angle_beta   90.00
_cell.angle_gamma   90.00
#
_symmetry.space_group_name_H-M   'P 1'
#
loop_
_entity.id
_entity.type
_entity.pdbx_description
1 polymer ?
#
loop_
_entity_poly.entity_id
_entity_poly.type
_entity_poly.pdbx_seq_one_letter_code
_entity_poly.pdbx_strand_id
1 'polypeptide(L)'
;ELEDRSQIVMDWHASFTPNDLTDVPAVLRENRVNPKVVLTVRVGKGFIGAGMPVLVENMVFRGKMQVRLRLGPVFPHVRTADVCFLERPTIDFSLKPVGGETFGFDITQMPGLRTFILDMMHATIGPMFYAPNHFTVDVEQLISGAVAQIPSAKGVLVINVQSARGLPKMDTFGKADPYVRISTIKHPEITVRTRTIEKTLAPSWGETLVLLVYSKTDTVQLEVFDWNNVGKDDKIGFVSVPMQRLLEQPDSEGSTLPIMMGESERGQLSFDMSYFPVSVRTTQPAAVGDSGNPLGSADQPAEDEPLLADEPDDIVESNTGLLRLFVRSASNLAMSPAQARKLGVRAEAYINKSRVIECSEIKGTDAPAWEVGKEVFVPDRECAVIHVRLVNTANERTLGTLKLR
;
A
#
# COMPACT_ATOMS: atom_id res chain seq x y z
N GLU A 1 -30.14 -15.81 19.85
CA GLU A 1 -28.99 -15.59 18.96
C GLU A 1 -27.78 -16.20 19.62
N LEU A 2 -27.04 -17.09 18.95
CA LEU A 2 -25.76 -17.57 19.50
C LEU A 2 -24.79 -16.40 19.44
N GLU A 3 -24.45 -15.82 20.59
CA GLU A 3 -23.36 -14.85 20.69
C GLU A 3 -22.07 -15.53 20.20
N ASP A 4 -21.46 -14.94 19.17
CA ASP A 4 -20.17 -15.38 18.64
C ASP A 4 -19.10 -15.18 19.71
N ARG A 5 -18.79 -16.25 20.45
CA ARG A 5 -17.80 -16.26 21.55
C ARG A 5 -16.36 -15.98 21.08
N SER A 6 -16.14 -15.83 19.77
CA SER A 6 -14.82 -15.50 19.21
C SER A 6 -14.56 -14.00 19.09
N GLN A 7 -15.51 -13.14 19.50
CA GLN A 7 -15.42 -11.71 19.31
C GLN A 7 -15.72 -10.90 20.58
N ILE A 8 -14.88 -9.91 20.87
CA ILE A 8 -15.13 -8.90 21.90
C ILE A 8 -15.47 -7.58 21.20
N VAL A 9 -16.59 -6.96 21.54
CA VAL A 9 -16.98 -5.64 21.02
C VAL A 9 -17.02 -4.65 22.19
N MET A 10 -16.37 -3.51 22.01
CA MET A 10 -16.29 -2.46 23.02
C MET A 10 -16.58 -1.10 22.38
N ASP A 11 -17.36 -0.27 23.08
CA ASP A 11 -17.63 1.10 22.67
C ASP A 11 -16.86 2.07 23.57
N TRP A 12 -16.00 2.87 22.95
CA TRP A 12 -15.06 3.77 23.61
C TRP A 12 -15.39 5.22 23.28
N HIS A 13 -15.23 6.10 24.27
CA HIS A 13 -15.16 7.54 24.00
C HIS A 13 -13.68 7.88 23.81
N ALA A 14 -13.29 8.16 22.57
CA ALA A 14 -11.92 8.48 22.22
C ALA A 14 -11.74 10.00 22.03
N SER A 15 -10.60 10.50 22.48
CA SER A 15 -10.14 11.85 22.18
C SER A 15 -8.63 11.83 21.94
N PHE A 16 -8.18 12.57 20.93
CA PHE A 16 -6.77 12.70 20.60
C PHE A 16 -6.38 14.18 20.55
N THR A 17 -5.42 14.56 21.39
CA THR A 17 -4.89 15.92 21.47
C THR A 17 -3.37 15.85 21.33
N PRO A 18 -2.80 16.06 20.12
CA PRO A 18 -1.41 15.70 19.82
C PRO A 18 -0.35 16.48 20.61
N ASN A 19 -0.70 17.61 21.22
CA ASN A 19 0.20 18.44 22.04
C ASN A 19 0.03 18.24 23.54
N ASP A 20 -0.88 17.37 23.96
CA ASP A 20 -1.00 17.06 25.37
C ASP A 20 0.10 16.09 25.78
N LEU A 21 1.03 16.58 26.63
CA LEU A 21 2.21 15.84 27.09
C LEU A 21 2.08 15.42 28.55
N THR A 22 0.93 15.68 29.18
CA THR A 22 0.72 15.43 30.61
C THR A 22 1.00 13.97 30.97
N ASP A 23 0.60 13.03 30.11
CA ASP A 23 0.72 11.59 30.37
C ASP A 23 1.79 10.87 29.54
N VAL A 24 2.60 11.59 28.74
CA VAL A 24 3.61 10.97 27.87
C VAL A 24 4.91 10.74 28.66
N PRO A 25 5.41 9.48 28.79
CA PRO A 25 6.68 9.18 29.43
C PRO A 25 7.85 9.92 28.78
N ALA A 26 8.82 10.35 29.58
CA ALA A 26 9.94 11.18 29.12
C ALA A 26 10.73 10.57 27.93
N VAL A 27 10.85 9.24 27.89
CA VAL A 27 11.56 8.49 26.83
C VAL A 27 10.86 8.63 25.46
N LEU A 28 9.53 8.74 25.44
CA LEU A 28 8.76 8.89 24.20
C LEU A 28 8.70 10.35 23.72
N ARG A 29 9.13 11.31 24.54
CA ARG A 29 9.17 12.73 24.16
C ARG A 29 10.33 13.06 23.22
N GLU A 30 11.42 12.28 23.26
CA GLU A 30 12.64 12.53 22.48
C GLU A 30 12.47 12.17 20.99
N ASN A 31 11.61 11.19 20.68
CA ASN A 31 11.31 10.74 19.31
C ASN A 31 10.01 11.31 18.74
N ARG A 32 9.49 12.42 19.31
CA ARG A 32 8.21 12.98 18.89
C ARG A 32 8.32 13.60 17.49
N VAL A 33 7.59 13.02 16.54
CA VAL A 33 7.38 13.62 15.22
C VAL A 33 6.10 14.46 15.28
N ASN A 34 6.21 15.78 15.02
CA ASN A 34 5.03 16.61 14.82
C ASN A 34 4.66 16.57 13.32
N PRO A 35 3.58 15.88 12.92
CA PRO A 35 3.23 15.75 11.51
C PRO A 35 2.93 17.14 10.93
N LYS A 36 3.63 17.49 9.84
CA LYS A 36 3.43 18.75 9.11
C LYS A 36 2.61 18.47 7.86
N VAL A 37 1.34 18.88 7.85
CA VAL A 37 0.47 18.75 6.69
C VAL A 37 0.40 20.10 5.98
N VAL A 38 0.96 20.20 4.77
CA VAL A 38 0.90 21.43 3.96
C VAL A 38 -0.12 21.24 2.84
N LEU A 39 -1.18 22.05 2.86
CA LEU A 39 -2.19 22.12 1.81
C LEU A 39 -1.88 23.30 0.89
N THR A 40 -1.87 23.11 -0.42
CA THR A 40 -1.77 24.24 -1.36
C THR A 40 -3.17 24.69 -1.76
N VAL A 41 -3.60 25.86 -1.27
CA VAL A 41 -4.87 26.49 -1.64
C VAL A 41 -4.65 27.36 -2.87
N ARG A 42 -5.42 27.17 -3.94
CA ARG A 42 -5.37 28.04 -5.12
C ARG A 42 -6.44 29.13 -5.00
N VAL A 43 -6.03 30.40 -5.03
CA VAL A 43 -6.93 31.55 -4.96
C VAL A 43 -7.00 32.23 -6.34
N GLY A 44 -8.20 32.32 -6.92
CA GLY A 44 -8.46 32.92 -8.24
C GLY A 44 -9.53 32.17 -9.05
N LYS A 45 -10.08 32.81 -10.10
CA LYS A 45 -11.01 32.15 -11.04
C LYS A 45 -10.20 31.44 -12.13
N GLY A 46 -10.36 30.11 -12.25
CA GLY A 46 -9.78 29.30 -13.33
C GLY A 46 -8.31 28.91 -13.13
N PHE A 47 -7.59 28.62 -14.22
CA PHE A 47 -6.21 28.12 -14.22
C PHE A 47 -5.14 29.17 -13.85
N ILE A 48 -5.54 30.41 -13.56
CA ILE A 48 -4.67 31.56 -13.25
C ILE A 48 -4.75 31.88 -11.74
N GLY A 49 -4.68 30.85 -10.89
CA GLY A 49 -4.73 31.00 -9.44
C GLY A 49 -3.34 30.90 -8.81
N ALA A 50 -2.97 31.85 -7.96
CA ALA A 50 -1.76 31.74 -7.14
C ALA A 50 -1.94 30.61 -6.12
N GLY A 51 -0.95 29.72 -6.02
CA GLY A 51 -0.92 28.65 -5.02
C GLY A 51 -0.37 29.17 -3.70
N MET A 52 -1.17 29.13 -2.65
CA MET A 52 -0.80 29.52 -1.30
C MET A 52 -0.65 28.28 -0.42
N PRO A 53 0.55 27.97 0.09
CA PRO A 53 0.74 26.87 1.04
C PRO A 53 0.18 27.24 2.43
N VAL A 54 -0.71 26.40 2.94
CA VAL A 54 -1.37 26.48 4.24
C VAL A 54 -0.98 25.27 5.05
N LEU A 55 -0.34 25.50 6.20
CA LEU A 55 0.00 24.46 7.15
C LEU A 55 -1.21 24.14 8.02
N VAL A 56 -1.56 22.87 8.13
CA VAL A 56 -2.54 22.34 9.08
C VAL A 56 -1.77 21.79 10.27
N GLU A 57 -2.02 22.34 11.44
CA GLU A 57 -1.41 21.93 12.70
C GLU A 57 -2.47 21.64 13.76
N ASN A 58 -2.06 20.96 14.84
CA ASN A 58 -2.88 20.75 16.03
C ASN A 58 -4.21 20.07 15.72
N MET A 59 -4.18 19.05 14.88
CA MET A 59 -5.36 18.27 14.55
C MET A 59 -5.82 17.48 15.77
N VAL A 60 -7.03 17.77 16.24
CA VAL A 60 -7.68 17.12 17.38
C VAL A 60 -8.90 16.37 16.86
N PHE A 61 -9.18 15.19 17.42
CA PHE A 61 -10.46 14.53 17.20
C PHE A 61 -11.08 14.04 18.49
N ARG A 62 -12.41 13.96 18.50
CA ARG A 62 -13.19 13.31 19.55
C ARG A 62 -14.37 12.56 18.92
N GLY A 63 -14.67 11.38 19.42
CA GLY A 63 -15.81 10.61 18.91
C GLY A 63 -16.05 9.32 19.69
N LYS A 64 -17.23 8.73 19.47
CA LYS A 64 -17.52 7.37 19.91
C LYS A 64 -16.96 6.39 18.91
N MET A 65 -16.04 5.56 19.35
CA MET A 65 -15.40 4.52 18.54
C MET A 65 -15.86 3.16 19.01
N GLN A 66 -16.16 2.27 18.07
CA GLN A 66 -16.32 0.85 18.36
C GLN A 66 -15.03 0.13 18.00
N VAL A 67 -14.52 -0.64 18.96
CA VAL A 67 -13.37 -1.53 18.81
C VAL A 67 -13.87 -2.96 18.92
N ARG A 68 -13.67 -3.74 17.87
CA ARG A 68 -14.07 -5.13 17.78
C ARG A 68 -12.81 -5.99 17.65
N LEU A 69 -12.52 -6.77 18.68
CA LEU A 69 -11.40 -7.70 18.69
C LEU A 69 -11.89 -9.08 18.28
N ARG A 70 -11.25 -9.66 17.27
CA ARG A 70 -11.44 -11.07 16.92
C ARG A 70 -10.35 -11.88 17.60
N LEU A 71 -10.77 -12.83 18.43
CA LEU A 71 -9.85 -13.59 19.26
C LEU A 71 -9.09 -14.64 18.42
N GLY A 72 -7.86 -14.91 18.82
CA GLY A 72 -6.98 -15.88 18.18
C GLY A 72 -6.31 -16.80 19.21
N PRO A 73 -5.77 -17.94 18.76
CA PRO A 73 -5.07 -18.88 19.66
C PRO A 73 -3.71 -18.35 20.12
N VAL A 74 -3.08 -17.44 19.37
CA VAL A 74 -1.75 -16.89 19.63
C VAL A 74 -1.83 -15.69 20.57
N PHE A 75 -1.00 -15.66 21.63
CA PHE A 75 -0.88 -14.52 22.54
C PHE A 75 -0.61 -13.21 21.76
N PRO A 76 -1.32 -12.09 22.03
CA PRO A 76 -2.17 -11.80 23.19
C PRO A 76 -3.63 -12.23 23.04
N HIS A 77 -3.90 -13.27 22.25
CA HIS A 77 -5.21 -13.81 21.93
C HIS A 77 -6.10 -12.88 21.11
N VAL A 78 -5.50 -11.93 20.40
CA VAL A 78 -6.19 -11.01 19.49
C VAL A 78 -5.58 -11.17 18.10
N ARG A 79 -6.38 -11.68 17.16
CA ARG A 79 -5.99 -11.83 15.76
C ARG A 79 -6.14 -10.52 15.01
N THR A 80 -7.33 -9.93 15.05
CA THR A 80 -7.61 -8.63 14.42
C THR A 80 -8.34 -7.68 15.37
N ALA A 81 -8.13 -6.39 15.16
CA ALA A 81 -8.87 -5.30 15.79
C ALA A 81 -9.55 -4.46 14.69
N ASP A 82 -10.86 -4.54 14.62
CA ASP A 82 -11.69 -3.74 13.74
C ASP A 82 -12.08 -2.46 14.48
N VAL A 83 -11.81 -1.30 13.88
CA VAL A 83 -12.06 0.01 14.49
C VAL A 83 -12.92 0.86 13.58
N CYS A 84 -13.98 1.45 14.13
CA CYS A 84 -14.78 2.45 13.43
C CYS A 84 -15.31 3.52 14.39
N PHE A 85 -15.70 4.67 13.87
CA PHE A 85 -16.53 5.64 14.55
C PHE A 85 -18.00 5.27 14.34
N LEU A 86 -18.75 5.21 15.43
CA LEU A 86 -20.19 4.94 15.40
C LEU A 86 -20.99 6.12 14.84
N GLU A 87 -20.46 7.32 15.00
CA GLU A 87 -21.05 8.59 14.59
C GLU A 87 -19.98 9.50 14.00
N ARG A 88 -20.36 10.56 13.27
CA ARG A 88 -19.40 11.53 12.72
C ARG A 88 -18.56 12.14 13.88
N PRO A 89 -17.24 11.89 13.96
CA PRO A 89 -16.39 12.44 15.00
C PRO A 89 -16.27 13.96 14.84
N THR A 90 -16.06 14.67 15.95
CA THR A 90 -15.71 16.08 15.90
C THR A 90 -14.22 16.21 15.65
N ILE A 91 -13.86 16.93 14.60
CA ILE A 91 -12.46 17.19 14.23
C ILE A 91 -12.23 18.70 14.30
N ASP A 92 -11.10 19.09 14.88
CA ASP A 92 -10.65 20.47 14.89
C ASP A 92 -9.17 20.57 14.53
N PHE A 93 -8.76 21.72 14.00
CA PHE A 93 -7.39 21.97 13.56
C PHE A 93 -7.13 23.47 13.47
N SER A 94 -5.85 23.83 13.47
CA SER A 94 -5.38 25.19 13.25
C SER A 94 -4.74 25.33 11.86
N LEU A 95 -4.97 26.46 11.21
CA LEU A 95 -4.40 26.80 9.91
C LEU A 95 -3.37 27.92 10.07
N LYS A 96 -2.17 27.74 9.49
CA LYS A 96 -1.12 28.76 9.47
C LYS A 96 -0.54 28.98 8.06
N PRO A 97 -0.33 30.23 7.61
CA PRO A 97 0.38 30.50 6.36
C PRO A 97 1.84 30.04 6.43
N VAL A 98 2.32 29.35 5.41
CA VAL A 98 3.76 29.07 5.26
C VAL A 98 4.40 30.26 4.54
N GLY A 99 5.15 31.10 5.28
CA GLY A 99 5.86 32.25 4.71
C GLY A 99 5.64 33.60 5.42
N GLY A 100 4.76 33.66 6.43
CA GLY A 100 4.44 34.92 7.12
C GLY A 100 3.46 35.80 6.34
N GLU A 101 3.40 37.10 6.65
CA GLU A 101 2.47 38.08 6.04
C GLU A 101 2.80 38.46 4.60
N THR A 102 3.54 37.64 3.82
CA THR A 102 3.97 37.99 2.45
C THR A 102 2.81 38.38 1.52
N PHE A 103 1.57 38.02 1.86
CA PHE A 103 0.36 38.44 1.17
C PHE A 103 -0.62 39.29 2.00
N GLY A 104 -0.34 39.61 3.27
CA GLY A 104 -1.19 40.49 4.10
C GLY A 104 -2.61 39.99 4.39
N PHE A 105 -2.95 38.74 4.05
CA PHE A 105 -4.27 38.16 4.32
C PHE A 105 -4.23 37.23 5.54
N ASP A 106 -5.12 37.46 6.49
CA ASP A 106 -5.37 36.53 7.58
C ASP A 106 -6.18 35.34 7.06
N ILE A 107 -5.53 34.18 6.91
CA ILE A 107 -6.14 32.94 6.40
C ILE A 107 -7.28 32.46 7.31
N THR A 108 -7.24 32.81 8.60
CA THR A 108 -8.33 32.48 9.53
C THR A 108 -9.64 33.19 9.18
N GLN A 109 -9.55 34.30 8.42
CA GLN A 109 -10.68 35.07 7.93
C GLN A 109 -11.20 34.57 6.58
N MET A 110 -10.59 33.55 5.96
CA MET A 110 -11.08 33.01 4.68
C MET A 110 -12.39 32.24 4.91
N PRO A 111 -13.56 32.78 4.48
CA PRO A 111 -14.83 32.17 4.79
C PRO A 111 -14.95 30.81 4.10
N GLY A 112 -15.35 29.78 4.84
CA GLY A 112 -15.63 28.45 4.29
C GLY A 112 -14.42 27.54 4.07
N LEU A 113 -13.18 28.02 4.16
CA LEU A 113 -11.99 27.16 4.01
C LEU A 113 -11.96 26.04 5.06
N ARG A 114 -12.27 26.37 6.32
CA ARG A 114 -12.35 25.40 7.41
C ARG A 114 -13.43 24.34 7.14
N THR A 115 -14.61 24.77 6.71
CA THR A 115 -15.73 23.89 6.37
C THR A 115 -15.37 22.97 5.21
N PHE A 116 -14.75 23.51 4.16
CA PHE A 116 -14.28 22.72 3.01
C PHE A 116 -13.28 21.63 3.41
N ILE A 117 -12.27 21.96 4.22
CA ILE A 117 -11.28 20.98 4.70
C ILE A 117 -11.98 19.90 5.53
N LEU A 118 -12.88 20.30 6.45
CA LEU A 118 -13.65 19.34 7.24
C LEU A 118 -14.48 18.41 6.36
N ASP A 119 -15.24 18.95 5.41
CA ASP A 119 -16.09 18.15 4.54
C ASP A 119 -15.28 17.19 3.69
N MET A 120 -14.12 17.60 3.19
CA MET A 120 -13.19 16.72 2.49
C MET A 120 -12.63 15.62 3.40
N MET A 121 -12.27 15.94 4.64
CA MET A 121 -11.82 14.95 5.62
C MET A 121 -12.91 13.92 5.87
N HIS A 122 -14.13 14.37 6.17
CA HIS A 122 -15.28 13.51 6.43
C HIS A 122 -15.67 12.65 5.22
N ALA A 123 -15.62 13.21 4.00
CA ALA A 123 -15.86 12.46 2.77
C ALA A 123 -14.79 11.38 2.52
N THR A 124 -13.55 11.63 2.94
CA THR A 124 -12.43 10.69 2.78
C THR A 124 -12.48 9.58 3.83
N ILE A 125 -12.63 9.92 5.12
CA ILE A 125 -12.58 8.93 6.20
C ILE A 125 -13.90 8.20 6.39
N GLY A 126 -15.04 8.81 6.03
CA GLY A 126 -16.37 8.22 6.23
C GLY A 126 -16.53 6.82 5.64
N PRO A 127 -16.22 6.60 4.35
CA PRO A 127 -16.33 5.28 3.72
C PRO A 127 -15.41 4.20 4.32
N MET A 128 -14.34 4.58 5.03
CA MET A 128 -13.35 3.64 5.55
C MET A 128 -13.49 3.41 7.07
N PHE A 129 -13.85 4.46 7.82
CA PHE A 129 -13.77 4.49 9.27
C PHE A 129 -15.11 4.74 9.96
N TYR A 130 -16.22 5.04 9.26
CA TYR A 130 -17.53 5.21 9.92
C TYR A 130 -18.38 3.97 9.75
N ALA A 131 -19.16 3.66 10.78
CA ALA A 131 -20.13 2.56 10.74
C ALA A 131 -21.02 2.67 9.48
N PRO A 132 -21.28 1.55 8.78
CA PRO A 132 -20.92 0.16 9.12
C PRO A 132 -19.49 -0.27 8.70
N ASN A 133 -18.73 0.59 8.04
CA ASN A 133 -17.37 0.29 7.60
C ASN A 133 -16.40 0.36 8.78
N HIS A 134 -15.39 -0.50 8.76
CA HIS A 134 -14.36 -0.55 9.80
C HIS A 134 -12.98 -0.71 9.18
N PHE A 135 -12.01 -0.12 9.84
CA PHE A 135 -10.61 -0.32 9.55
C PHE A 135 -10.10 -1.52 10.35
N THR A 136 -9.62 -2.54 9.66
CA THR A 136 -9.09 -3.76 10.29
C THR A 136 -7.59 -3.63 10.51
N VAL A 137 -7.14 -3.86 11.74
CA VAL A 137 -5.73 -3.97 12.11
C VAL A 137 -5.43 -5.43 12.43
N ASP A 138 -4.43 -6.03 11.77
CA ASP A 138 -3.94 -7.37 12.12
C ASP A 138 -2.95 -7.28 13.29
N VAL A 139 -3.41 -7.62 14.49
CA VAL A 139 -2.67 -7.46 15.75
C VAL A 139 -1.58 -8.51 15.89
N GLU A 140 -1.83 -9.72 15.40
CA GLU A 140 -0.86 -10.81 15.38
C GLU A 140 0.36 -10.46 14.50
N GLN A 141 0.12 -9.81 13.36
CA GLN A 141 1.18 -9.28 12.50
C GLN A 141 1.94 -8.10 13.13
N LEU A 142 1.24 -7.18 13.82
CA LEU A 142 1.90 -6.07 14.50
C LEU A 142 2.86 -6.54 15.61
N ILE A 143 2.46 -7.54 16.38
CA ILE A 143 3.21 -8.03 17.55
C ILE A 143 4.37 -8.95 17.12
N SER A 144 4.22 -9.70 16.03
CA SER A 144 5.33 -10.44 15.41
C SER A 144 6.39 -9.53 14.75
N GLY A 145 6.26 -8.21 14.91
CA GLY A 145 7.22 -7.22 14.42
C GLY A 145 7.12 -6.97 12.92
N ALA A 146 6.02 -7.34 12.27
CA ALA A 146 5.70 -6.91 10.91
C ALA A 146 5.04 -5.52 10.96
N VAL A 147 5.83 -4.49 11.30
CA VAL A 147 5.34 -3.11 11.52
C VAL A 147 4.98 -2.38 10.21
N ALA A 148 5.29 -2.94 9.05
CA ALA A 148 4.64 -2.53 7.81
C ALA A 148 3.53 -3.54 7.49
N GLN A 149 2.27 -3.10 7.63
CA GLN A 149 1.11 -3.77 7.03
C GLN A 149 1.29 -3.76 5.51
N ILE A 150 2.09 -4.68 4.97
CA ILE A 150 2.00 -5.00 3.55
C ILE A 150 0.75 -5.88 3.46
N PRO A 151 -0.33 -5.45 2.80
CA PRO A 151 -1.46 -6.33 2.56
C PRO A 151 -0.90 -7.60 1.90
N SER A 152 -1.39 -8.78 2.30
CA SER A 152 -0.97 -10.04 1.69
C SER A 152 -1.76 -10.24 0.41
N ALA A 153 -1.09 -10.39 -0.74
CA ALA A 153 -1.76 -10.77 -1.96
C ALA A 153 -2.50 -12.09 -1.75
N LYS A 154 -3.72 -12.13 -2.25
CA LYS A 154 -4.59 -13.30 -2.28
C LYS A 154 -4.39 -14.10 -3.56
N GLY A 155 -3.82 -13.49 -4.58
CA GLY A 155 -3.45 -14.14 -5.83
C GLY A 155 -2.56 -13.27 -6.71
N VAL A 156 -2.01 -13.90 -7.74
CA VAL A 156 -1.23 -13.30 -8.80
C VAL A 156 -2.02 -13.41 -10.10
N LEU A 157 -2.15 -12.30 -10.80
CA LEU A 157 -2.85 -12.24 -12.06
C LEU A 157 -1.84 -11.99 -13.18
N VAL A 158 -1.73 -12.94 -14.10
CA VAL A 158 -0.90 -12.84 -15.30
C VAL A 158 -1.79 -12.41 -16.45
N ILE A 159 -1.44 -11.30 -17.10
CA ILE A 159 -2.28 -10.65 -18.11
C ILE A 159 -1.45 -10.46 -19.37
N ASN A 160 -1.86 -11.10 -20.46
CA ASN A 160 -1.27 -10.88 -21.77
C ASN A 160 -2.11 -9.84 -22.52
N VAL A 161 -1.60 -8.61 -22.65
CA VAL A 161 -2.24 -7.55 -23.43
C VAL A 161 -1.81 -7.69 -24.88
N GLN A 162 -2.71 -8.17 -25.73
CA GLN A 162 -2.38 -8.48 -27.12
C GLN A 162 -2.45 -7.24 -28.02
N SER A 163 -3.64 -6.66 -28.17
CA SER A 163 -3.88 -5.54 -29.09
C SER A 163 -5.16 -4.78 -28.78
N ALA A 164 -5.28 -3.55 -29.29
CA ALA A 164 -6.55 -2.85 -29.36
C ALA A 164 -6.86 -2.48 -30.82
N ARG A 165 -8.14 -2.28 -31.13
CA ARG A 165 -8.61 -1.89 -32.47
C ARG A 165 -9.72 -0.86 -32.38
N GLY A 166 -9.77 0.04 -33.36
CA GLY A 166 -10.85 1.02 -33.47
C GLY A 166 -10.81 2.11 -32.40
N LEU A 167 -9.63 2.47 -31.90
CA LEU A 167 -9.50 3.55 -30.93
C LEU A 167 -9.92 4.90 -31.57
N PRO A 168 -10.59 5.78 -30.83
CA PRO A 168 -10.92 7.12 -31.31
C PRO A 168 -9.65 7.96 -31.48
N LYS A 169 -9.73 8.97 -32.35
CA LYS A 169 -8.73 10.04 -32.36
C LYS A 169 -9.00 10.97 -31.17
N MET A 170 -8.02 11.16 -30.32
CA MET A 170 -8.12 12.11 -29.20
C MET A 170 -7.72 13.52 -29.65
N ASP A 171 -6.68 13.63 -30.48
CA ASP A 171 -6.20 14.92 -31.00
C ASP A 171 -6.66 15.27 -32.42
N THR A 172 -6.81 16.57 -32.68
CA THR A 172 -7.18 17.13 -34.00
C THR A 172 -6.06 16.96 -35.03
N PHE A 173 -4.80 16.88 -34.57
CA PHE A 173 -3.61 16.75 -35.41
C PHE A 173 -2.76 15.54 -34.97
N GLY A 174 -3.17 14.33 -35.33
CA GLY A 174 -2.36 13.14 -35.06
C GLY A 174 -3.14 11.84 -35.05
N LYS A 175 -2.42 10.75 -34.80
CA LYS A 175 -2.97 9.47 -34.32
C LYS A 175 -2.60 9.36 -32.84
N ALA A 176 -3.34 8.60 -32.07
CA ALA A 176 -3.05 8.37 -30.65
C ALA A 176 -1.72 7.63 -30.45
N ASP A 177 -1.13 7.79 -29.27
CA ASP A 177 0.01 7.08 -28.72
C ASP A 177 -0.47 6.16 -27.56
N PRO A 178 -1.21 5.07 -27.84
CA PRO A 178 -1.89 4.31 -26.81
C PRO A 178 -0.99 3.43 -25.93
N TYR A 179 -1.34 3.33 -24.65
CA TYR A 179 -0.87 2.31 -23.71
C TYR A 179 -2.01 1.81 -22.80
N VAL A 180 -1.82 0.65 -22.17
CA VAL A 180 -2.79 0.08 -21.22
C VAL A 180 -2.22 0.14 -19.82
N ARG A 181 -2.98 0.74 -18.90
CA ARG A 181 -2.74 0.73 -17.45
C ARG A 181 -3.68 -0.27 -16.81
N ILE A 182 -3.14 -1.16 -15.99
CA ILE A 182 -3.90 -2.21 -15.31
C ILE A 182 -3.77 -2.01 -13.80
N SER A 183 -4.89 -2.02 -13.10
CA SER A 183 -4.98 -2.01 -11.64
C SER A 183 -6.27 -2.68 -11.19
N THR A 184 -6.52 -2.74 -9.88
CA THR A 184 -7.85 -3.06 -9.37
C THR A 184 -8.54 -1.79 -8.84
N ILE A 185 -9.88 -1.78 -8.78
CA ILE A 185 -10.63 -0.60 -8.35
C ILE A 185 -10.31 -0.22 -6.91
N LYS A 186 -10.15 -1.20 -6.01
CA LYS A 186 -9.85 -0.92 -4.58
C LYS A 186 -8.37 -0.58 -4.35
N HIS A 187 -7.48 -0.95 -5.26
CA HIS A 187 -6.03 -0.72 -5.15
C HIS A 187 -5.43 -0.07 -6.41
N PRO A 188 -5.88 1.15 -6.79
CA PRO A 188 -5.41 1.84 -7.99
C PRO A 188 -3.92 2.20 -7.95
N GLU A 189 -3.32 2.27 -6.76
CA GLU A 189 -1.89 2.50 -6.53
C GLU A 189 -1.01 1.32 -6.97
N ILE A 190 -1.58 0.10 -7.03
CA ILE A 190 -0.90 -1.11 -7.47
C ILE A 190 -1.21 -1.28 -8.94
N THR A 191 -0.35 -0.69 -9.77
CA THR A 191 -0.56 -0.65 -11.21
C THR A 191 0.64 -1.16 -12.00
N VAL A 192 0.33 -1.83 -13.11
CA VAL A 192 1.27 -2.20 -14.16
C VAL A 192 0.80 -1.61 -15.47
N ARG A 193 1.72 -1.34 -16.40
CA ARG A 193 1.36 -0.78 -17.70
C ARG A 193 2.19 -1.37 -18.83
N THR A 194 1.62 -1.38 -20.02
CA THR A 194 2.33 -1.73 -21.25
C THR A 194 3.24 -0.60 -21.71
N ARG A 195 4.10 -0.87 -22.70
CA ARG A 195 4.76 0.19 -23.46
C ARG A 195 3.74 1.03 -24.24
N THR A 196 4.09 2.28 -24.51
CA THR A 196 3.37 3.14 -25.45
C THR A 196 3.69 2.72 -26.88
N ILE A 197 2.66 2.61 -27.73
CA ILE A 197 2.84 2.43 -29.17
C ILE A 197 2.45 3.73 -29.86
N GLU A 198 3.42 4.38 -30.51
CA GLU A 198 3.19 5.69 -31.11
C GLU A 198 2.34 5.63 -32.38
N LYS A 199 1.53 6.67 -32.60
CA LYS A 199 0.84 7.02 -33.84
C LYS A 199 0.01 5.89 -34.42
N THR A 200 -0.84 5.27 -33.59
CA THR A 200 -1.74 4.20 -34.01
C THR A 200 -3.09 4.23 -33.31
N LEU A 201 -4.14 3.82 -34.03
CA LEU A 201 -5.48 3.57 -33.49
C LEU A 201 -5.78 2.05 -33.38
N ALA A 202 -4.79 1.23 -33.72
CA ALA A 202 -4.84 -0.22 -33.65
C ALA A 202 -3.50 -0.77 -33.12
N PRO A 203 -3.13 -0.46 -31.86
CA PRO A 203 -1.87 -0.90 -31.28
C PRO A 203 -1.81 -2.42 -31.09
N SER A 204 -0.61 -2.98 -31.21
CA SER A 204 -0.29 -4.36 -30.82
C SER A 204 0.89 -4.32 -29.85
N TRP A 205 0.65 -4.74 -28.61
CA TRP A 205 1.64 -4.75 -27.55
C TRP A 205 2.31 -6.12 -27.44
N GLY A 206 1.51 -7.18 -27.34
CA GLY A 206 2.00 -8.55 -27.10
C GLY A 206 2.79 -8.64 -25.80
N GLU A 207 2.32 -7.95 -24.75
CA GLU A 207 3.04 -7.81 -23.50
C GLU A 207 2.36 -8.57 -22.37
N THR A 208 3.14 -9.37 -21.64
CA THR A 208 2.67 -10.05 -20.44
C THR A 208 3.05 -9.24 -19.20
N LEU A 209 2.06 -8.91 -18.39
CA LEU A 209 2.18 -8.14 -17.17
C LEU A 209 1.69 -8.97 -15.99
N VAL A 210 2.28 -8.75 -14.82
CA VAL A 210 1.92 -9.47 -13.58
C VAL A 210 1.39 -8.47 -12.56
N LEU A 211 0.14 -8.67 -12.13
CA LEU A 211 -0.53 -7.84 -11.13
C LEU A 211 -0.79 -8.65 -9.85
N LEU A 212 -0.43 -8.08 -8.69
CA LEU A 212 -0.77 -8.66 -7.39
C LEU A 212 -2.19 -8.25 -6.99
N VAL A 213 -3.01 -9.22 -6.57
CA VAL A 213 -4.41 -9.00 -6.20
C VAL A 213 -4.61 -9.24 -4.70
N TYR A 214 -5.17 -8.26 -4.00
CA TYR A 214 -5.32 -8.27 -2.53
C TYR A 214 -6.76 -8.54 -2.06
N SER A 215 -7.73 -8.50 -2.97
CA SER A 215 -9.15 -8.73 -2.68
C SER A 215 -9.78 -9.64 -3.73
N LYS A 216 -10.41 -10.74 -3.27
CA LYS A 216 -11.16 -11.68 -4.13
C LYS A 216 -12.49 -11.09 -4.65
N THR A 217 -12.97 -10.01 -4.04
CA THR A 217 -14.22 -9.31 -4.42
C THR A 217 -13.97 -8.00 -5.17
N ASP A 218 -12.76 -7.80 -5.69
CA ASP A 218 -12.40 -6.60 -6.45
C ASP A 218 -12.76 -6.72 -7.94
N THR A 219 -12.55 -5.66 -8.71
CA THR A 219 -12.64 -5.65 -10.17
C THR A 219 -11.33 -5.17 -10.74
N VAL A 220 -10.78 -5.92 -11.69
CA VAL A 220 -9.60 -5.53 -12.47
C VAL A 220 -10.04 -4.53 -13.54
N GLN A 221 -9.34 -3.40 -13.64
CA GLN A 221 -9.53 -2.42 -14.69
C GLN A 221 -8.32 -2.40 -15.63
N LEU A 222 -8.59 -2.56 -16.92
CA LEU A 222 -7.64 -2.32 -18.01
C LEU A 222 -8.02 -0.99 -18.66
N GLU A 223 -7.34 0.08 -18.26
CA GLU A 223 -7.60 1.43 -18.75
C GLU A 223 -6.68 1.75 -19.93
N VAL A 224 -7.25 2.22 -21.03
CA VAL A 224 -6.50 2.62 -22.23
C VAL A 224 -6.32 4.12 -22.21
N PHE A 225 -5.08 4.58 -22.33
CA PHE A 225 -4.69 5.99 -22.33
C PHE A 225 -3.97 6.35 -23.62
N ASP A 226 -4.14 7.60 -24.05
CA ASP A 226 -3.33 8.26 -25.06
C ASP A 226 -2.20 9.01 -24.34
N TRP A 227 -0.96 8.65 -24.62
CA TRP A 227 0.20 9.25 -23.99
C TRP A 227 0.47 10.65 -24.54
N ASN A 228 0.61 11.63 -23.66
CA ASN A 228 0.89 13.01 -24.04
C ASN A 228 2.29 13.41 -23.59
N ASN A 229 3.10 13.94 -24.52
CA ASN A 229 4.45 14.41 -24.21
C ASN A 229 4.46 15.61 -23.22
N VAL A 230 3.37 16.38 -23.19
CA VAL A 230 3.18 17.51 -22.26
C VAL A 230 1.78 17.43 -21.67
N GLY A 231 1.69 17.46 -20.34
CA GLY A 231 0.41 17.47 -19.63
C GLY A 231 0.03 16.09 -19.07
N LYS A 232 -1.27 15.87 -18.91
CA LYS A 232 -1.81 14.57 -18.47
C LYS A 232 -2.19 13.74 -19.70
N ASP A 233 -2.00 12.44 -19.59
CA ASP A 233 -2.45 11.48 -20.59
C ASP A 233 -3.99 11.45 -20.63
N ASP A 234 -4.54 11.35 -21.84
CA ASP A 234 -5.98 11.35 -22.06
C ASP A 234 -6.54 9.94 -21.96
N LYS A 235 -7.52 9.74 -21.08
CA LYS A 235 -8.18 8.43 -20.95
C LYS A 235 -9.08 8.20 -22.17
N ILE A 236 -8.79 7.16 -22.93
CA ILE A 236 -9.62 6.70 -24.06
C ILE A 236 -10.84 5.93 -23.53
N GLY A 237 -10.62 5.06 -22.55
CA GLY A 237 -11.67 4.26 -21.91
C GLY A 237 -11.09 3.13 -21.08
N PHE A 238 -11.92 2.14 -20.75
CA PHE A 238 -11.48 1.00 -19.94
C PHE A 238 -12.31 -0.26 -20.19
N VAL A 239 -11.74 -1.40 -19.80
CA VAL A 239 -12.42 -2.68 -19.66
C VAL A 239 -12.39 -3.07 -18.19
N SER A 240 -13.53 -3.54 -17.66
CA SER A 240 -13.65 -4.03 -16.28
C SER A 240 -13.90 -5.54 -16.26
N VAL A 241 -13.08 -6.27 -15.50
CA VAL A 241 -13.23 -7.71 -15.30
C VAL A 241 -13.37 -7.99 -13.79
N PRO A 242 -14.56 -8.39 -13.31
CA PRO A 242 -14.75 -8.76 -11.91
C PRO A 242 -13.86 -9.95 -11.53
N MET A 243 -13.21 -9.89 -10.37
CA MET A 243 -12.38 -11.00 -9.87
C MET A 243 -13.18 -12.30 -9.71
N GLN A 244 -14.47 -12.21 -9.38
CA GLN A 244 -15.35 -13.37 -9.27
C GLN A 244 -15.31 -14.25 -10.52
N ARG A 245 -15.31 -13.63 -11.71
CA ARG A 245 -15.23 -14.37 -12.98
C ARG A 245 -13.92 -15.16 -13.10
N LEU A 246 -12.81 -14.57 -12.65
CA LEU A 246 -11.49 -15.20 -12.65
C LEU A 246 -11.32 -16.25 -11.54
N LEU A 247 -12.18 -16.24 -10.52
CA LEU A 247 -12.21 -17.29 -9.51
C LEU A 247 -12.98 -18.52 -10.00
N GLU A 248 -14.04 -18.30 -10.78
CA GLU A 248 -14.86 -19.36 -11.40
C GLU A 248 -14.15 -19.97 -12.63
N GLN A 249 -13.50 -19.13 -13.43
CA GLN A 249 -12.73 -19.52 -14.60
C GLN A 249 -11.33 -18.86 -14.53
N PRO A 250 -10.34 -19.55 -13.93
CA PRO A 250 -8.99 -19.01 -13.71
C PRO A 250 -8.28 -18.58 -14.99
N ASP A 251 -8.51 -19.30 -16.09
CA ASP A 251 -7.89 -19.04 -17.39
C ASP A 251 -8.93 -18.55 -18.41
N SER A 252 -8.70 -17.35 -18.92
CA SER A 252 -9.54 -16.68 -19.92
C SER A 252 -8.66 -16.30 -21.11
N GLU A 253 -8.68 -17.13 -22.15
CA GLU A 253 -7.94 -16.91 -23.40
C GLU A 253 -8.81 -16.28 -24.49
N GLY A 254 -8.20 -15.51 -25.39
CA GLY A 254 -8.82 -14.91 -26.56
C GLY A 254 -9.87 -13.83 -26.23
N SER A 255 -9.83 -13.25 -25.03
CA SER A 255 -10.86 -12.31 -24.60
C SER A 255 -10.75 -11.01 -25.40
N THR A 256 -11.85 -10.62 -26.05
CA THR A 256 -11.96 -9.34 -26.77
C THR A 256 -13.19 -8.61 -26.25
N LEU A 257 -12.98 -7.49 -25.55
CA LEU A 257 -14.04 -6.72 -24.90
C LEU A 257 -14.06 -5.27 -25.41
N PRO A 258 -15.25 -4.64 -25.45
CA PRO A 258 -15.37 -3.24 -25.83
C PRO A 258 -14.73 -2.33 -24.78
N ILE A 259 -13.98 -1.33 -25.24
CA ILE A 259 -13.40 -0.28 -24.41
C ILE A 259 -14.49 0.74 -24.14
N MET A 260 -14.90 0.90 -22.89
CA MET A 260 -16.02 1.76 -22.53
C MET A 260 -15.55 3.10 -21.96
N MET A 261 -16.26 4.17 -22.28
CA MET A 261 -16.14 5.48 -21.65
C MET A 261 -17.55 6.04 -21.43
N GLY A 262 -18.07 5.90 -20.21
CA GLY A 262 -19.50 6.06 -19.95
C GLY A 262 -20.29 4.99 -20.71
N GLU A 263 -21.31 5.40 -21.46
CA GLU A 263 -22.11 4.51 -22.32
C GLU A 263 -21.53 4.32 -23.72
N SER A 264 -20.45 5.03 -24.06
CA SER A 264 -19.85 4.99 -25.41
C SER A 264 -18.75 3.93 -25.53
N GLU A 265 -18.83 3.11 -26.57
CA GLU A 265 -17.75 2.22 -26.99
C GLU A 265 -16.67 3.00 -27.76
N ARG A 266 -15.40 2.79 -27.41
CA ARG A 266 -14.21 3.49 -27.90
C ARG A 266 -13.18 2.50 -28.46
N GLY A 267 -13.66 1.51 -29.20
CA GLY A 267 -12.85 0.43 -29.77
C GLY A 267 -12.91 -0.84 -28.91
N GLN A 268 -12.05 -1.79 -29.22
CA GLN A 268 -12.00 -3.11 -28.57
C GLN A 268 -10.59 -3.42 -28.10
N LEU A 269 -10.48 -4.07 -26.94
CA LEU A 269 -9.23 -4.53 -26.36
C LEU A 269 -9.22 -6.06 -26.33
N SER A 270 -8.14 -6.65 -26.85
CA SER A 270 -7.88 -8.08 -26.87
C SER A 270 -6.76 -8.45 -25.89
N PHE A 271 -7.03 -9.41 -25.01
CA PHE A 271 -6.14 -9.82 -23.93
C PHE A 271 -6.45 -11.24 -23.44
N ASP A 272 -5.49 -11.84 -22.73
CA ASP A 272 -5.67 -13.08 -21.97
C ASP A 272 -5.41 -12.82 -20.48
N MET A 273 -6.05 -13.59 -19.60
CA MET A 273 -5.87 -13.50 -18.15
C MET A 273 -5.82 -14.88 -17.51
N SER A 274 -4.82 -15.09 -16.65
CA SER A 274 -4.69 -16.28 -15.81
C SER A 274 -4.53 -15.88 -14.34
N TYR A 275 -5.40 -16.38 -13.47
CA TYR A 275 -5.36 -16.13 -12.03
C TYR A 275 -4.76 -17.31 -11.26
N PHE A 276 -3.75 -17.02 -10.44
CA PHE A 276 -3.08 -17.99 -9.59
C PHE A 276 -3.30 -17.61 -8.11
N PRO A 277 -4.00 -18.45 -7.31
CA PRO A 277 -4.16 -18.18 -5.90
C PRO A 277 -2.82 -18.30 -5.16
N VAL A 278 -2.62 -17.46 -4.13
CA VAL A 278 -1.43 -17.55 -3.28
C VAL A 278 -1.73 -18.48 -2.11
N SER A 279 -1.02 -19.60 -2.04
CA SER A 279 -1.03 -20.50 -0.88
C SER A 279 -0.13 -19.94 0.22
N VAL A 280 -0.68 -19.72 1.41
CA VAL A 280 0.12 -19.32 2.58
C VAL A 280 0.68 -20.58 3.20
N ARG A 281 2.01 -20.75 3.20
CA ARG A 281 2.65 -21.76 4.07
C ARG A 281 2.45 -21.30 5.50
N THR A 282 1.56 -21.96 6.24
CA THR A 282 1.55 -21.87 7.70
C THR A 282 2.79 -22.59 8.19
N THR A 283 3.91 -21.90 8.29
CA THR A 283 4.99 -22.41 9.14
C THR A 283 4.45 -22.36 10.56
N GLN A 284 3.99 -23.52 11.04
CA GLN A 284 3.70 -23.72 12.45
C GLN A 284 4.93 -23.20 13.21
N PRO A 285 4.77 -22.27 14.17
CA PRO A 285 5.88 -21.83 14.99
C PRO A 285 6.52 -23.10 15.53
N ALA A 286 7.81 -23.30 15.26
CA ALA A 286 8.56 -24.37 15.89
C ALA A 286 8.21 -24.31 17.38
N ALA A 287 7.65 -25.39 17.92
CA ALA A 287 7.27 -25.45 19.32
C ALA A 287 8.49 -24.98 20.12
N VAL A 288 8.38 -23.79 20.72
CA VAL A 288 9.38 -23.30 21.64
C VAL A 288 9.20 -24.20 22.86
N GLY A 289 9.98 -25.28 22.89
CA GLY A 289 10.11 -26.12 24.07
C GLY A 289 10.57 -25.23 25.20
N ASP A 290 9.74 -25.13 26.24
CA ASP A 290 10.10 -24.55 27.51
C ASP A 290 11.15 -25.46 28.17
N SER A 291 12.43 -25.19 27.93
CA SER A 291 13.52 -25.58 28.84
C SER A 291 14.85 -25.04 28.33
N GLY A 292 15.52 -24.29 29.21
CA GLY A 292 16.90 -23.87 29.00
C GLY A 292 17.86 -25.06 29.00
N ASN A 293 18.72 -25.07 27.97
CA ASN A 293 19.99 -25.76 27.81
C ASN A 293 20.06 -27.22 27.31
N PRO A 294 21.17 -27.57 26.61
CA PRO A 294 21.23 -28.66 25.64
C PRO A 294 21.92 -29.95 26.15
N LEU A 295 21.73 -31.02 25.37
CA LEU A 295 22.28 -32.39 25.42
C LEU A 295 21.67 -33.39 26.43
N GLY A 296 21.09 -34.46 25.87
CA GLY A 296 20.75 -35.69 26.61
C GLY A 296 19.95 -36.71 25.77
N SER A 297 20.67 -37.71 25.24
CA SER A 297 20.29 -39.07 24.80
C SER A 297 18.82 -39.55 24.72
N ALA A 298 18.52 -40.13 23.54
CA ALA A 298 17.75 -41.34 23.17
C ALA A 298 16.80 -42.08 24.16
N ASP A 299 15.76 -42.65 23.53
CA ASP A 299 14.88 -43.79 23.89
C ASP A 299 13.71 -43.56 24.87
N GLN A 300 12.48 -43.42 24.35
CA GLN A 300 11.46 -44.50 24.29
C GLN A 300 10.08 -44.03 23.74
N PRO A 301 9.22 -44.96 23.22
CA PRO A 301 8.00 -44.67 22.45
C PRO A 301 6.67 -44.96 23.20
N ALA A 302 5.60 -44.21 22.86
CA ALA A 302 4.16 -44.52 23.08
C ALA A 302 3.36 -43.25 22.68
N GLU A 303 2.18 -43.26 22.05
CA GLU A 303 1.20 -44.26 21.64
C GLU A 303 0.25 -43.59 20.62
N ASP A 304 -0.39 -44.41 19.78
CA ASP A 304 -1.30 -44.03 18.69
C ASP A 304 -2.59 -43.33 19.15
N GLU A 305 -2.87 -42.13 18.62
CA GLU A 305 -4.24 -41.62 18.41
C GLU A 305 -4.42 -41.26 16.92
N PRO A 306 -5.42 -41.80 16.22
CA PRO A 306 -5.61 -41.53 14.80
C PRO A 306 -6.37 -40.21 14.63
N LEU A 307 -5.63 -39.10 14.60
CA LEU A 307 -6.17 -37.87 14.05
C LEU A 307 -6.17 -38.00 12.53
N LEU A 308 -7.37 -37.98 11.96
CA LEU A 308 -7.64 -37.88 10.53
C LEU A 308 -6.79 -36.74 9.93
N ALA A 309 -5.67 -37.11 9.33
CA ALA A 309 -4.92 -36.24 8.45
C ALA A 309 -5.72 -36.17 7.15
N ASP A 310 -6.42 -35.06 6.94
CA ASP A 310 -6.49 -34.54 5.58
C ASP A 310 -5.03 -34.26 5.19
N GLU A 311 -4.43 -35.19 4.46
CA GLU A 311 -3.12 -35.04 3.83
C GLU A 311 -3.05 -33.65 3.17
N PRO A 312 -2.09 -32.77 3.51
CA PRO A 312 -1.94 -31.54 2.78
C PRO A 312 -1.50 -31.92 1.37
N ASP A 313 -2.34 -31.63 0.37
CA ASP A 313 -2.00 -31.70 -1.05
C ASP A 313 -0.52 -31.28 -1.23
N ASP A 314 0.29 -32.18 -1.79
CA ASP A 314 1.72 -32.00 -2.03
C ASP A 314 2.03 -30.55 -2.40
N ILE A 315 2.59 -29.77 -1.46
CA ILE A 315 3.04 -28.40 -1.75
C ILE A 315 4.28 -28.55 -2.62
N VAL A 316 4.08 -28.72 -3.92
CA VAL A 316 5.15 -28.71 -4.92
C VAL A 316 5.92 -27.40 -4.72
N GLU A 317 7.20 -27.51 -4.36
CA GLU A 317 8.07 -26.35 -4.28
C GLU A 317 8.20 -25.72 -5.66
N SER A 318 7.40 -24.66 -5.89
CA SER A 318 7.53 -23.85 -7.09
C SER A 318 8.78 -22.99 -7.00
N ASN A 319 9.54 -22.93 -8.09
CA ASN A 319 10.63 -21.95 -8.23
C ASN A 319 10.10 -20.51 -8.40
N THR A 320 8.78 -20.33 -8.51
CA THR A 320 8.11 -19.02 -8.54
C THR A 320 7.42 -18.76 -7.21
N GLY A 321 7.31 -17.48 -6.80
CA GLY A 321 6.64 -17.15 -5.56
C GLY A 321 6.52 -15.65 -5.29
N LEU A 322 6.01 -15.31 -4.11
CA LEU A 322 5.97 -13.93 -3.62
C LEU A 322 7.05 -13.69 -2.58
N LEU A 323 7.86 -12.67 -2.80
CA LEU A 323 8.84 -12.18 -1.83
C LEU A 323 8.27 -10.96 -1.10
N ARG A 324 8.24 -11.02 0.23
CA ARG A 324 8.05 -9.83 1.07
C ARG A 324 9.40 -9.30 1.51
N LEU A 325 9.71 -8.09 1.07
CA LEU A 325 10.95 -7.42 1.42
C LEU A 325 10.64 -6.23 2.33
N PHE A 326 11.33 -6.14 3.46
CA PHE A 326 11.22 -5.04 4.41
C PHE A 326 12.57 -4.36 4.60
N VAL A 327 12.59 -3.04 4.42
CA VAL A 327 13.71 -2.17 4.75
C VAL A 327 13.34 -1.42 6.03
N ARG A 328 13.80 -1.94 7.16
CA ARG A 328 13.43 -1.44 8.49
C ARG A 328 14.27 -0.26 8.93
N SER A 329 15.55 -0.50 9.17
CA SER A 329 16.47 0.52 9.67
C SER A 329 17.92 0.19 9.30
N ALA A 330 18.78 1.17 9.48
CA ALA A 330 20.22 0.99 9.50
C ALA A 330 20.77 1.65 10.77
N SER A 331 21.96 1.25 11.20
CA SER A 331 22.62 1.81 12.39
C SER A 331 24.13 1.86 12.20
N ASN A 332 24.81 2.62 13.06
CA ASN A 332 26.27 2.76 13.07
C ASN A 332 26.83 3.32 11.73
N LEU A 333 26.11 4.25 11.09
CA LEU A 333 26.50 4.82 9.80
C LEU A 333 27.55 5.95 9.88
N ALA A 334 27.85 6.43 11.08
CA ALA A 334 28.84 7.49 11.30
C ALA A 334 29.78 7.13 12.45
N MET A 335 31.02 7.64 12.40
CA MET A 335 32.00 7.39 13.48
C MET A 335 31.96 8.44 14.59
N SER A 336 31.15 9.49 14.44
CA SER A 336 30.96 10.51 15.48
C SER A 336 29.61 11.22 15.35
N PRO A 337 29.08 11.79 16.45
CA PRO A 337 27.84 12.57 16.43
C PRO A 337 27.89 13.79 15.49
N ALA A 338 29.06 14.39 15.29
CA ALA A 338 29.24 15.51 14.38
C ALA A 338 29.08 15.11 12.90
N GLN A 339 29.50 13.88 12.56
CA GLN A 339 29.29 13.30 11.23
C GLN A 339 27.81 12.90 11.05
N ALA A 340 27.20 12.27 12.06
CA ALA A 340 25.79 11.88 12.04
C ALA A 340 24.85 13.07 11.75
N ARG A 341 25.09 14.22 12.41
CA ARG A 341 24.31 15.46 12.20
C ARG A 341 24.35 16.00 10.76
N LYS A 342 25.39 15.68 9.99
CA LYS A 342 25.56 16.11 8.59
C LYS A 342 25.11 15.04 7.59
N LEU A 343 24.73 13.86 8.06
CA LEU A 343 24.37 12.74 7.22
C LEU A 343 22.91 12.87 6.75
N GLY A 344 22.68 12.68 5.46
CA GLY A 344 21.37 12.40 4.90
C GLY A 344 21.40 11.02 4.27
N VAL A 345 20.48 10.13 4.66
CA VAL A 345 20.49 8.73 4.25
C VAL A 345 19.16 8.36 3.62
N ARG A 346 19.23 7.68 2.48
CA ARG A 346 18.11 6.96 1.87
C ARG A 346 18.49 5.50 1.68
N ALA A 347 17.52 4.60 1.82
CA ALA A 347 17.65 3.21 1.43
C ALA A 347 16.88 2.90 0.14
N GLU A 348 17.46 2.06 -0.70
CA GLU A 348 16.86 1.58 -1.94
C GLU A 348 17.01 0.07 -1.99
N ALA A 349 15.94 -0.66 -2.32
CA ALA A 349 16.00 -2.10 -2.52
C ALA A 349 15.64 -2.47 -3.96
N TYR A 350 16.37 -3.45 -4.48
CA TYR A 350 16.26 -3.95 -5.83
C TYR A 350 16.10 -5.45 -5.79
N ILE A 351 15.33 -5.96 -6.75
CA ILE A 351 15.33 -7.38 -7.11
C ILE A 351 15.88 -7.44 -8.52
N ASN A 352 17.00 -8.15 -8.68
CA ASN A 352 17.83 -8.12 -9.87
C ASN A 352 18.26 -6.68 -10.20
N LYS A 353 17.76 -6.10 -11.29
CA LYS A 353 18.04 -4.71 -11.70
C LYS A 353 16.88 -3.75 -11.44
N SER A 354 15.72 -4.27 -11.03
CA SER A 354 14.50 -3.49 -10.86
C SER A 354 14.43 -2.95 -9.44
N ARG A 355 14.35 -1.63 -9.28
CA ARG A 355 14.13 -1.00 -7.98
C ARG A 355 12.72 -1.29 -7.51
N VAL A 356 12.58 -1.94 -6.35
CA VAL A 356 11.29 -2.34 -5.79
C VAL A 356 10.87 -1.47 -4.62
N ILE A 357 11.81 -1.03 -3.78
CA ILE A 357 11.58 -0.15 -2.62
C ILE A 357 12.47 1.08 -2.75
N GLU A 358 11.90 2.24 -2.48
CA GLU A 358 12.60 3.50 -2.33
C GLU A 358 12.11 4.17 -1.05
N CYS A 359 13.00 4.29 -0.07
CA CYS A 359 12.67 4.90 1.21
C CYS A 359 12.79 6.42 1.15
N SER A 360 12.14 7.12 2.08
CA SER A 360 12.35 8.57 2.24
C SER A 360 13.75 8.89 2.76
N GLU A 361 14.23 10.11 2.50
CA GLU A 361 15.47 10.60 3.08
C GLU A 361 15.28 10.89 4.58
N ILE A 362 16.23 10.43 5.40
CA ILE A 362 16.33 10.77 6.83
C ILE A 362 17.66 11.48 7.08
N LYS A 363 17.61 12.65 7.72
CA LYS A 363 18.77 13.51 7.98
C LYS A 363 19.14 13.53 9.46
N GLY A 364 20.41 13.83 9.73
CA GLY A 364 20.91 14.18 11.05
C GLY A 364 21.04 13.01 12.02
N THR A 365 21.03 11.77 11.53
CA THR A 365 21.12 10.55 12.32
C THR A 365 22.03 9.53 11.62
N ASP A 366 22.71 8.72 12.41
CA ASP A 366 23.45 7.53 11.97
C ASP A 366 22.66 6.22 12.18
N ALA A 367 21.43 6.34 12.71
CA ALA A 367 20.49 5.25 12.91
C ALA A 367 19.12 5.54 12.28
N PRO A 368 19.02 5.65 10.94
CA PRO A 368 17.75 5.91 10.26
C PRO A 368 16.80 4.69 10.34
N ALA A 369 15.52 4.95 10.54
CA ALA A 369 14.44 3.95 10.54
C ALA A 369 13.34 4.36 9.54
N TRP A 370 13.02 3.46 8.61
CA TRP A 370 12.07 3.66 7.53
C TRP A 370 10.83 2.77 7.63
N GLU A 371 10.98 1.52 8.08
CA GLU A 371 9.89 0.53 8.18
C GLU A 371 9.07 0.40 6.88
N VAL A 372 9.75 0.41 5.72
CA VAL A 372 9.08 0.31 4.41
C VAL A 372 9.11 -1.14 3.92
N GLY A 373 7.94 -1.67 3.58
CA GLY A 373 7.78 -3.02 3.07
C GLY A 373 7.15 -3.06 1.68
N LYS A 374 7.49 -4.07 0.87
CA LYS A 374 6.80 -4.37 -0.39
C LYS A 374 6.74 -5.87 -0.67
N GLU A 375 5.60 -6.34 -1.16
CA GLU A 375 5.43 -7.68 -1.72
C GLU A 375 5.68 -7.62 -3.22
N VAL A 376 6.48 -8.55 -3.74
CA VAL A 376 6.89 -8.60 -5.14
C VAL A 376 6.81 -10.02 -5.66
N PHE A 377 6.30 -10.18 -6.88
CA PHE A 377 6.34 -11.46 -7.57
C PHE A 377 7.77 -11.78 -8.04
N VAL A 378 8.23 -12.98 -7.70
CA VAL A 378 9.53 -13.52 -8.08
C VAL A 378 9.28 -14.69 -9.03
N PRO A 379 9.56 -14.53 -10.34
CA PRO A 379 9.30 -15.57 -11.33
C PRO A 379 10.33 -16.71 -11.29
N ASP A 380 11.48 -16.49 -10.66
CA ASP A 380 12.55 -17.48 -10.52
C ASP A 380 13.35 -17.18 -9.26
N ARG A 381 13.19 -18.01 -8.24
CA ARG A 381 13.85 -17.86 -6.94
C ARG A 381 15.35 -18.13 -7.03
N GLU A 382 15.78 -19.10 -7.83
CA GLU A 382 17.21 -19.47 -7.97
C GLU A 382 18.05 -18.37 -8.64
N CYS A 383 17.41 -17.63 -9.56
CA CYS A 383 18.03 -16.50 -10.26
C CYS A 383 17.80 -15.15 -9.57
N ALA A 384 16.88 -15.05 -8.61
CA ALA A 384 16.59 -13.81 -7.92
C ALA A 384 17.77 -13.36 -7.06
N VAL A 385 18.15 -12.09 -7.20
CA VAL A 385 19.17 -11.47 -6.36
C VAL A 385 18.62 -10.19 -5.75
N ILE A 386 18.56 -10.14 -4.43
CA ILE A 386 18.09 -8.97 -3.70
C ILE A 386 19.30 -8.08 -3.40
N HIS A 387 19.20 -6.81 -3.74
CA HIS A 387 20.22 -5.81 -3.44
C HIS A 387 19.60 -4.68 -2.64
N VAL A 388 20.13 -4.39 -1.46
CA VAL A 388 19.76 -3.19 -0.68
C VAL A 388 20.95 -2.25 -0.65
N ARG A 389 20.73 -0.99 -0.98
CA ARG A 389 21.74 0.05 -1.07
C ARG A 389 21.39 1.18 -0.11
N LEU A 390 22.36 1.59 0.70
CA LEU A 390 22.28 2.82 1.48
C LEU A 390 23.00 3.93 0.72
N VAL A 391 22.33 5.05 0.53
CA VAL A 391 22.83 6.19 -0.26
C VAL A 391 22.90 7.42 0.63
N ASN A 392 24.04 8.11 0.59
CA ASN A 392 24.19 9.43 1.14
C ASN A 392 23.61 10.45 0.16
N THR A 393 22.51 11.07 0.55
CA THR A 393 21.75 12.00 -0.31
C THR A 393 22.47 13.32 -0.56
N ALA A 394 23.47 13.69 0.24
CA ALA A 394 24.22 14.92 0.03
C ALA A 394 25.19 14.84 -1.17
N ASN A 395 25.63 13.63 -1.53
CA ASN A 395 26.63 13.42 -2.57
C ASN A 395 26.34 12.22 -3.50
N GLU A 396 25.16 11.60 -3.36
CA GLU A 396 24.71 10.39 -4.07
C GLU A 396 25.67 9.20 -3.99
N ARG A 397 26.57 9.19 -2.99
CA ARG A 397 27.52 8.08 -2.78
C ARG A 397 26.86 6.95 -2.00
N THR A 398 27.27 5.73 -2.31
CA THR A 398 26.86 4.54 -1.55
C THR A 398 27.59 4.48 -0.23
N LEU A 399 26.83 4.39 0.86
CA LEU A 399 27.34 4.17 2.22
C LEU A 399 27.56 2.68 2.49
N GLY A 400 26.74 1.83 1.90
CA GLY A 400 26.85 0.38 2.04
C GLY A 400 25.88 -0.36 1.12
N THR A 401 26.16 -1.63 0.90
CA THR A 401 25.31 -2.53 0.11
C THR A 401 25.17 -3.86 0.82
N LEU A 402 23.94 -4.36 0.89
CA LEU A 402 23.63 -5.73 1.26
C LEU A 402 23.17 -6.46 -0.01
N LYS A 403 23.70 -7.66 -0.23
CA LYS A 403 23.29 -8.53 -1.33
C LYS A 403 22.87 -9.87 -0.75
N LEU A 404 21.65 -10.30 -1.05
CA LEU A 404 21.10 -11.60 -0.68
C LEU A 404 20.80 -12.35 -1.99
N ARG A 405 21.09 -13.65 -2.00
CA ARG A 405 20.76 -14.53 -3.11
C ARG A 405 19.78 -15.57 -2.61
#